data_AF-A0A2D4JCW4-F1
#
_entry.id   AF-A0A2D4JCW4-F1
#
_cell.length_a   1.000
_cell.length_b   1.000
_cell.length_c   1.000
_cell.angle_alpha   90.00
_cell.angle_beta   90.00
_cell.angle_gamma   90.00
#
_symmetry.space_group_name_H-M   'P 1'
#
loop_
_entity.id
_entity.type
_entity.pdbx_description
1 polymer ?
#
loop_
_entity_poly.entity_id
_entity_poly.type
_entity_poly.pdbx_seq_one_letter_code
_entity_poly.pdbx_strand_id
1 'polypeptide(L)'
;VDREVQHFKNISLPCLRTRQIAGSHIPAHKLSINCLNWTASSENRAFLNVCSGINFPLYKAPEHLLLHLVELKKMLADLCDQLNFKNTALGSLQHQLEATSEPDVPSLVKEVQSHDQKQALLLLPCIQRTLDQCQCLIKRQPEIQAIINAWWERPGQ
;
A
#
# COMPACT_ATOMS: atom_id res chain seq x y z
N VAL A 1 1.19 32.54 -50.83
CA VAL A 1 2.25 31.90 -50.01
C VAL A 1 2.32 32.54 -48.63
N ASP A 2 2.57 33.85 -48.50
CA ASP A 2 2.70 34.49 -47.18
C ASP A 2 1.43 34.39 -46.32
N ARG A 3 0.26 34.44 -46.95
CA ARG A 3 -1.04 34.34 -46.28
C ARG A 3 -1.28 32.94 -45.71
N GLU A 4 -0.97 31.88 -46.48
CA GLU A 4 -1.05 30.50 -45.97
C GLU A 4 -0.02 30.22 -44.88
N VAL A 5 1.21 30.76 -45.00
CA VAL A 5 2.26 30.63 -43.99
C VAL A 5 1.86 31.29 -42.67
N GLN A 6 1.18 32.45 -42.71
CA GLN A 6 0.65 33.09 -41.50
C GLN A 6 -0.47 32.27 -40.86
N HIS A 7 -1.33 31.62 -41.65
CA HIS A 7 -2.33 30.70 -41.10
C HIS A 7 -1.69 29.47 -40.46
N PHE A 8 -0.61 28.94 -41.06
CA PHE A 8 0.09 27.76 -40.55
C PHE A 8 0.76 28.01 -39.19
N LYS A 9 1.25 29.23 -38.94
CA LYS A 9 1.81 29.64 -37.64
C LYS A 9 0.79 29.56 -36.49
N ASN A 10 -0.49 29.67 -36.79
CA ASN A 10 -1.56 29.62 -35.80
C ASN A 10 -2.10 28.19 -35.58
N ILE A 11 -1.63 27.21 -36.36
CA ILE A 11 -2.05 25.82 -36.20
C ILE A 11 -1.22 25.17 -35.09
N SER A 12 -1.89 24.80 -34.00
CA SER A 12 -1.29 23.97 -32.96
C SER A 12 -0.95 22.60 -33.54
N LEU A 13 0.35 22.32 -33.75
CA LEU A 13 0.85 21.04 -34.28
C LEU A 13 0.28 19.81 -33.56
N PRO A 14 0.08 19.81 -32.23
CA PRO A 14 -0.60 18.71 -31.52
C PRO A 14 -2.01 18.38 -32.02
N CYS A 15 -2.72 19.32 -32.66
CA CYS A 15 -4.06 19.12 -33.20
C CYS A 15 -4.07 18.40 -34.56
N LEU A 16 -2.94 18.40 -35.28
CA LEU A 16 -2.83 17.78 -36.62
C LEU A 16 -2.76 16.26 -36.57
N ARG A 17 -2.18 15.71 -35.49
CA ARG A 17 -2.13 14.26 -35.29
C ARG A 17 -3.48 13.81 -34.74
N THR A 18 -4.34 13.23 -35.57
CA THR A 18 -5.64 12.69 -35.15
C THR A 18 -5.68 11.16 -35.19
N ARG A 19 -6.61 10.56 -34.44
CA ARG A 19 -6.97 9.14 -34.49
C ARG A 19 -8.46 9.04 -34.80
N GLN A 20 -8.84 8.05 -35.60
CA GLN A 20 -10.24 7.79 -35.88
C GLN A 20 -10.80 6.87 -34.79
N ILE A 21 -11.81 7.34 -34.05
CA ILE A 21 -12.48 6.59 -32.99
C ILE A 21 -13.98 6.79 -33.16
N ALA A 22 -14.74 5.69 -33.23
CA ALA A 22 -16.20 5.70 -33.40
C ALA A 22 -16.69 6.62 -34.55
N GLY A 23 -15.96 6.65 -35.67
CA GLY A 23 -16.30 7.46 -36.84
C GLY A 23 -15.89 8.94 -36.77
N SER A 24 -15.29 9.39 -35.65
CA SER A 24 -14.83 10.77 -35.46
C SER A 24 -13.30 10.88 -35.45
N HIS A 25 -12.75 12.00 -35.95
CA HIS A 25 -11.32 12.31 -35.86
C HIS A 25 -11.01 13.06 -34.57
N ILE A 26 -10.30 12.42 -33.65
CA ILE A 26 -9.94 13.00 -32.36
C ILE A 26 -8.44 13.29 -32.33
N PRO A 27 -8.00 14.52 -31.99
CA PRO A 27 -6.58 14.82 -31.80
C PRO A 27 -5.94 13.87 -30.78
N ALA A 28 -4.79 13.30 -31.13
CA ALA A 28 -4.08 12.31 -30.35
C ALA A 28 -3.68 12.82 -28.96
N HIS A 29 -3.41 14.13 -28.82
CA HIS A 29 -3.13 14.72 -27.52
C HIS A 29 -4.34 14.60 -26.57
N LYS A 30 -5.59 14.71 -27.07
CA LYS A 30 -6.81 14.55 -26.26
C LYS A 30 -7.08 13.12 -25.80
N LEU A 31 -6.42 12.15 -26.43
CA LEU A 31 -6.51 10.73 -26.07
C LEU A 31 -5.47 10.32 -25.02
N SER A 32 -4.65 11.28 -24.57
CA SER A 32 -3.71 11.03 -23.49
C SER A 32 -4.43 10.94 -22.15
N ILE A 33 -4.04 9.98 -21.32
CA ILE A 33 -4.49 9.86 -19.92
C ILE A 33 -4.16 11.14 -19.14
N ASN A 34 -3.11 11.88 -19.54
CA ASN A 34 -2.74 13.16 -18.94
C ASN A 34 -3.77 14.29 -19.20
N CYS A 35 -4.71 14.12 -20.14
CA CYS A 35 -5.75 15.11 -20.42
C CYS A 35 -6.90 15.08 -19.39
N LEU A 36 -6.97 14.06 -18.54
CA LEU A 36 -7.90 14.04 -17.41
C LEU A 36 -7.66 15.22 -16.46
N ASN A 37 -6.45 15.79 -16.45
CA ASN A 37 -6.08 16.94 -15.61
C ASN A 37 -6.28 18.30 -16.27
N TRP A 38 -6.26 18.42 -17.61
CA TRP A 38 -6.07 19.74 -18.25
C TRP A 38 -7.37 20.42 -18.66
N THR A 39 -8.39 19.66 -19.07
CA THR A 39 -9.67 20.23 -19.50
C THR A 39 -10.80 19.29 -19.07
N ALA A 40 -11.31 19.50 -17.86
CA ALA A 40 -12.46 18.80 -17.36
C ALA A 40 -13.69 19.14 -18.21
N SER A 41 -13.91 18.37 -19.29
CA SER A 41 -15.27 18.12 -19.78
C SER A 41 -16.12 17.70 -18.58
N SER A 42 -17.38 18.11 -18.52
CA SER A 42 -18.33 17.68 -17.48
C SER A 42 -18.33 16.15 -17.30
N GLU A 43 -18.04 15.42 -18.37
CA GLU A 43 -17.90 13.97 -18.46
C GLU A 43 -16.76 13.40 -17.58
N ASN A 44 -15.65 14.12 -17.43
CA ASN A 44 -14.48 13.64 -16.65
C ASN A 44 -14.57 13.96 -15.15
N ARG A 45 -15.48 14.87 -14.75
CA ARG A 45 -15.63 15.29 -13.36
C ARG A 45 -16.08 14.13 -12.46
N ALA A 46 -16.98 13.28 -12.94
CA ALA A 46 -17.45 12.12 -12.19
C ALA A 46 -16.29 11.15 -11.89
N PHE A 47 -15.46 10.85 -12.89
CA PHE A 47 -14.28 10.01 -12.72
C PHE A 47 -13.28 10.59 -11.73
N LEU A 48 -12.97 11.89 -11.83
CA LEU A 48 -12.05 12.56 -10.91
C LEU A 48 -12.57 12.57 -9.47
N ASN A 49 -13.88 12.76 -9.27
CA ASN A 49 -14.51 12.70 -7.95
C ASN A 49 -14.45 11.29 -7.35
N VAL A 50 -14.63 10.25 -8.16
CA VAL A 50 -14.47 8.87 -7.70
C VAL A 50 -13.02 8.62 -7.29
N CYS A 51 -12.06 9.00 -8.14
CA CYS A 51 -10.64 8.84 -7.86
C CYS A 51 -10.20 9.61 -6.62
N SER A 52 -10.66 10.85 -6.42
CA SER A 52 -10.34 11.62 -5.21
C SER A 52 -10.99 11.03 -3.97
N GLY A 53 -12.25 10.59 -4.06
CA GLY A 53 -12.98 9.98 -2.95
C GLY A 53 -12.35 8.69 -2.43
N ILE A 54 -11.69 7.93 -3.31
CA ILE A 54 -11.02 6.67 -2.95
C ILE A 54 -9.49 6.80 -2.89
N ASN A 55 -8.95 8.02 -2.97
CA ASN A 55 -7.51 8.29 -3.06
C ASN A 55 -6.79 7.46 -4.14
N PHE A 56 -7.43 7.26 -5.30
CA PHE A 56 -6.85 6.55 -6.43
C PHE A 56 -5.84 7.44 -7.18
N PRO A 57 -4.60 6.97 -7.41
CA PRO A 57 -3.60 7.73 -8.15
C PRO A 57 -3.96 7.89 -9.63
N LEU A 58 -4.08 9.14 -10.10
CA LEU A 58 -4.45 9.46 -11.48
C LEU A 58 -3.39 9.08 -12.54
N TYR A 59 -2.16 8.74 -12.10
CA TYR A 59 -1.13 8.21 -12.99
C TYR A 59 -1.30 6.70 -13.27
N LYS A 60 -2.15 6.00 -12.52
CA LYS A 60 -2.45 4.58 -12.75
C LYS A 60 -3.57 4.43 -13.78
N ALA A 61 -3.53 3.32 -14.50
CA ALA A 61 -4.51 3.02 -15.53
C ALA A 61 -5.88 2.65 -14.90
N PRO A 62 -7.01 3.07 -15.49
CA PRO A 62 -8.36 2.92 -14.91
C PRO A 62 -8.77 1.48 -14.58
N GLU A 63 -8.24 0.48 -15.27
CA GLU A 63 -8.50 -0.94 -15.01
C GLU A 63 -8.05 -1.39 -13.60
N HIS A 64 -7.15 -0.65 -12.96
CA HIS A 64 -6.71 -0.91 -11.57
C HIS A 64 -7.70 -0.37 -10.53
N LEU A 65 -8.71 0.41 -10.94
CA LEU A 65 -9.65 1.05 -10.02
C LEU A 65 -10.48 0.02 -9.23
N LEU A 66 -10.90 -1.06 -9.90
CA LEU A 66 -11.66 -2.13 -9.24
C LEU A 66 -10.81 -2.86 -8.20
N LEU A 67 -9.55 -3.18 -8.53
CA LEU A 67 -8.63 -3.84 -7.60
C LEU A 67 -8.37 -2.97 -6.37
N HIS A 68 -8.12 -1.67 -6.57
CA HIS A 68 -7.94 -0.70 -5.49
C HIS A 68 -9.17 -0.60 -4.59
N LEU A 69 -10.38 -0.59 -5.15
CA LEU A 69 -11.63 -0.61 -4.37
C LEU A 69 -11.78 -1.88 -3.53
N VAL A 70 -11.40 -3.04 -4.07
CA VAL A 70 -11.44 -4.31 -3.33
C VAL A 70 -10.44 -4.29 -2.17
N GLU A 71 -9.24 -3.77 -2.37
CA GLU A 71 -8.24 -3.60 -1.32
C GLU A 71 -8.75 -2.66 -0.21
N LEU A 72 -9.31 -1.51 -0.58
CA LEU A 72 -9.93 -0.58 0.38
C LEU A 72 -11.05 -1.24 1.19
N LYS A 73 -11.90 -2.03 0.53
CA LYS A 73 -13.01 -2.72 1.19
C LYS A 73 -12.51 -3.77 2.19
N LYS A 74 -11.43 -4.49 1.85
CA LYS A 74 -10.77 -5.42 2.78
C LYS A 74 -10.23 -4.70 4.00
N MET A 75 -9.46 -3.62 3.78
CA MET A 75 -8.91 -2.81 4.88
C MET A 75 -10.01 -2.24 5.79
N LEU A 76 -11.15 -1.82 5.22
CA LEU A 76 -12.29 -1.35 6.00
C LEU A 76 -12.88 -2.46 6.86
N ALA A 77 -13.09 -3.65 6.30
CA ALA A 77 -13.60 -4.80 7.05
C ALA A 77 -12.65 -5.15 8.20
N ASP A 78 -11.35 -5.25 7.93
CA ASP A 78 -10.33 -5.54 8.95
C ASP A 78 -10.33 -4.49 10.07
N LEU A 79 -10.49 -3.20 9.72
CA LEU A 79 -10.55 -2.12 10.70
C LEU A 79 -11.83 -2.18 11.55
N CYS A 80 -12.98 -2.48 10.93
CA CYS A 80 -14.23 -2.68 11.64
C CYS A 80 -14.12 -3.85 12.62
N ASP A 81 -13.54 -4.97 12.21
CA ASP A 81 -13.34 -6.14 13.07
C ASP A 81 -12.42 -5.80 14.26
N GLN A 82 -11.33 -5.07 14.01
CA GLN A 82 -10.45 -4.59 15.07
C GLN A 82 -11.14 -3.65 16.05
N LEU A 83 -11.96 -2.72 15.55
CA LEU A 83 -12.73 -1.81 16.40
C LEU A 83 -13.75 -2.56 17.25
N ASN A 84 -14.46 -3.51 16.66
CA ASN A 84 -15.42 -4.34 17.38
C ASN A 84 -14.73 -5.16 18.47
N PHE A 85 -13.63 -5.82 18.14
CA PHE A 85 -12.83 -6.58 19.12
C PHE A 85 -12.38 -5.70 20.29
N LYS A 86 -11.84 -4.51 20.01
CA LYS A 86 -11.40 -3.57 21.05
C LYS A 86 -12.56 -3.07 21.90
N ASN A 87 -13.69 -2.75 21.29
CA ASN A 87 -14.89 -2.31 22.01
C ASN A 87 -15.41 -3.43 22.93
N THR A 88 -15.44 -4.68 22.47
CA THR A 88 -15.80 -5.83 23.30
C THR A 88 -14.81 -6.03 24.44
N ALA A 89 -13.51 -5.97 24.17
CA ALA A 89 -12.47 -6.09 25.19
C ALA A 89 -12.59 -4.99 26.25
N LEU A 90 -12.76 -3.73 25.82
CA LEU A 90 -12.97 -2.60 26.72
C LEU A 90 -14.25 -2.77 27.55
N GLY A 91 -15.36 -3.20 26.94
CA GLY A 91 -16.59 -3.49 27.66
C GLY A 91 -16.40 -4.58 28.72
N SER A 92 -15.64 -5.63 28.40
CA SER A 92 -15.33 -6.70 29.35
C SER A 92 -14.46 -6.22 30.52
N LEU A 93 -13.44 -5.41 30.24
CA LEU A 93 -12.58 -4.81 31.26
C LEU A 93 -13.36 -3.84 32.14
N GLN A 94 -14.25 -3.03 31.56
CA GLN A 94 -15.09 -2.12 32.31
C GLN A 94 -16.05 -2.88 33.23
N HIS A 95 -16.71 -3.94 32.73
CA HIS A 95 -17.55 -4.79 33.57
C HIS A 95 -16.74 -5.48 34.68
N GLN A 96 -15.51 -5.91 34.41
CA GLN A 96 -14.64 -6.49 35.44
C GLN A 96 -14.29 -5.46 36.51
N LEU A 97 -13.92 -4.24 36.10
CA LEU A 97 -13.59 -3.13 36.99
C LEU A 97 -14.80 -2.74 37.87
N GLU A 98 -16.00 -2.70 37.31
CA GLU A 98 -17.23 -2.42 38.05
C GLU A 98 -17.63 -3.56 39.00
N ALA A 99 -17.27 -4.81 38.67
CA ALA A 99 -17.54 -6.00 39.48
C ALA A 99 -16.48 -6.30 40.56
N THR A 100 -15.31 -5.66 40.51
CA THR A 100 -14.25 -5.85 41.53
C THR A 100 -14.28 -4.71 42.54
N SER A 101 -14.43 -5.06 43.83
CA SER A 101 -14.01 -4.18 44.94
C SER A 101 -12.47 -4.14 45.03
N GLU A 102 -11.95 -3.16 45.76
CA GLU A 102 -10.55 -2.73 45.86
C GLU A 102 -9.51 -3.80 45.43
N PRO A 103 -8.69 -3.53 44.39
CA PRO A 103 -7.85 -4.54 43.79
C PRO A 103 -6.81 -5.06 44.79
N ASP A 104 -6.76 -6.38 44.99
CA ASP A 104 -5.72 -7.06 45.76
C ASP A 104 -4.40 -6.98 44.99
N VAL A 105 -3.72 -5.83 45.13
CA VAL A 105 -2.43 -5.51 44.48
C VAL A 105 -1.41 -6.65 44.65
N PRO A 106 -1.24 -7.28 45.84
CA PRO A 106 -0.40 -8.46 46.00
C PRO A 106 -0.72 -9.63 45.06
N SER A 107 -2.00 -9.93 44.84
CA SER A 107 -2.41 -11.02 43.95
C SER A 107 -2.16 -10.68 42.48
N LEU A 108 -2.41 -9.44 42.07
CA LEU A 108 -2.09 -8.94 40.74
C LEU A 108 -0.59 -9.00 40.43
N VAL A 109 0.26 -8.60 41.39
CA VAL A 109 1.72 -8.67 41.24
C VAL A 109 2.17 -10.12 41.06
N LYS A 110 1.59 -11.08 41.79
CA LYS A 110 1.90 -12.51 41.62
C LYS A 110 1.45 -13.04 40.26
N GLU A 111 0.28 -12.61 39.77
CA GLU A 111 -0.23 -13.03 38.47
C GLU A 111 0.65 -12.51 37.32
N VAL A 112 1.04 -11.23 37.38
CA VAL A 112 1.97 -10.63 36.41
C VAL A 112 3.32 -11.35 36.44
N GLN A 113 3.90 -11.59 37.62
CA GLN A 113 5.15 -12.34 37.74
C GLN A 113 5.05 -13.76 37.17
N SER A 114 3.94 -14.46 37.40
CA SER A 114 3.68 -15.79 36.84
C SER A 114 3.55 -15.76 35.31
N HIS A 115 2.85 -14.75 34.79
CA HIS A 115 2.71 -14.54 33.36
C HIS A 115 4.06 -14.23 32.69
N ASP A 116 4.85 -13.34 33.27
CA ASP A 116 6.17 -12.96 32.76
C ASP A 116 7.13 -14.16 32.76
N GLN A 117 7.11 -14.99 33.81
CA GLN A 117 7.88 -16.23 33.84
C GLN A 117 7.46 -17.20 32.73
N LYS A 118 6.15 -17.36 32.48
CA LYS A 118 5.66 -18.20 31.37
C LYS A 118 6.10 -17.66 30.02
N GLN A 119 6.01 -16.34 29.81
CA GLN A 119 6.48 -15.72 28.57
C GLN A 119 7.98 -15.87 28.39
N ALA A 120 8.78 -15.69 29.44
CA ALA A 120 10.22 -15.90 29.40
C ALA A 120 10.56 -17.35 29.01
N LEU A 121 9.90 -18.33 29.60
CA LEU A 121 10.10 -19.76 29.27
C LEU A 121 9.77 -20.08 27.80
N LEU A 122 8.76 -19.44 27.22
CA LEU A 122 8.35 -19.67 25.82
C LEU A 122 9.21 -18.90 24.81
N LEU A 123 9.52 -17.64 25.12
CA LEU A 123 10.15 -16.73 24.16
C LEU A 123 11.67 -16.80 24.19
N LEU A 124 12.31 -17.00 25.35
CA LEU A 124 13.77 -17.04 25.44
C LEU A 124 14.40 -18.09 24.51
N PRO A 125 13.90 -19.34 24.44
CA PRO A 125 14.47 -20.34 23.52
C PRO A 125 14.30 -19.96 22.05
N CYS A 126 13.19 -19.30 21.69
CA CYS A 126 12.94 -18.83 20.33
C CYS A 126 13.88 -17.68 19.95
N ILE A 127 14.06 -16.73 20.86
CA ILE A 127 14.99 -15.60 20.65
C ILE A 127 16.42 -16.10 20.55
N GLN A 128 16.85 -17.00 21.44
CA GLN A 128 18.18 -17.62 21.39
C GLN A 128 18.43 -18.35 20.08
N ARG A 129 17.47 -19.19 19.64
CA ARG A 129 17.57 -19.89 18.36
C ARG A 129 17.75 -18.93 17.18
N THR A 130 16.97 -17.84 17.15
CA THR A 130 17.08 -16.83 16.09
C THR A 130 18.43 -16.12 16.14
N LEU A 131 18.93 -15.77 17.33
CA LEU A 131 20.25 -15.16 17.50
C LEU A 131 21.36 -16.11 17.01
N ASP A 132 21.29 -17.39 17.36
CA ASP A 132 22.26 -18.41 16.92
C ASP A 132 22.25 -18.57 15.39
N GLN A 133 21.06 -18.55 14.78
CA GLN A 133 20.91 -18.58 13.32
C GLN A 133 21.54 -17.33 12.67
N CYS A 134 21.25 -16.14 13.19
CA CYS A 134 21.86 -14.90 12.72
C CYS A 134 23.38 -14.93 12.83
N GLN A 135 23.93 -15.39 13.97
CA GLN A 135 25.37 -15.54 14.15
C GLN A 135 25.99 -16.54 13.17
N CYS A 136 25.33 -17.67 12.90
CA CYS A 136 25.78 -18.63 11.90
C CYS A 136 25.83 -18.01 10.50
N LEU A 137 24.81 -17.24 10.12
CA LEU A 137 24.76 -16.57 8.82
C LEU A 137 25.85 -15.50 8.69
N ILE A 138 26.06 -14.70 9.74
CA ILE A 138 27.14 -13.69 9.77
C ILE A 138 28.51 -14.37 9.59
N LYS A 139 28.76 -15.49 10.29
CA LYS A 139 30.02 -16.25 10.12
C LYS A 139 30.20 -16.80 8.71
N ARG A 140 29.12 -17.20 8.03
CA ARG A 140 29.12 -17.71 6.65
C ARG A 140 29.10 -16.62 5.57
N GLN A 141 28.92 -15.36 5.95
CA GLN A 141 28.90 -14.24 5.01
C GLN A 141 30.11 -14.22 4.06
N PRO A 142 31.37 -14.45 4.52
CA PRO A 142 32.52 -14.44 3.62
C PRO A 142 32.47 -15.55 2.57
N GLU A 143 31.99 -16.73 2.95
CA GLU A 143 31.83 -17.88 2.03
C GLU A 143 30.75 -17.59 0.98
N ILE A 144 29.61 -17.07 1.41
CA ILE A 144 28.51 -16.68 0.51
C ILE A 144 28.99 -15.57 -0.44
N GLN A 145 29.72 -14.57 0.08
CA GLN A 145 30.29 -13.51 -0.74
C GLN A 145 31.29 -14.06 -1.75
N ALA A 146 32.13 -15.02 -1.37
CA ALA A 146 33.07 -15.67 -2.28
C ALA A 146 32.35 -16.43 -3.39
N ILE A 147 31.25 -17.13 -3.08
CA ILE A 147 30.42 -17.83 -4.08
C ILE A 147 29.75 -16.84 -5.03
N ILE A 148 29.16 -15.75 -4.50
CA ILE A 148 28.54 -14.71 -5.33
C ILE A 148 29.57 -14.06 -6.24
N ASN A 149 30.75 -13.71 -5.71
CA ASN A 149 31.84 -13.17 -6.51
C ASN A 149 32.28 -14.17 -7.59
N ALA A 150 32.45 -15.44 -7.25
CA ALA A 150 32.82 -16.48 -8.22
C ALA A 150 31.77 -16.67 -9.33
N TRP A 151 30.47 -16.55 -9.00
CA TRP A 151 29.38 -16.56 -9.97
C TRP A 151 29.40 -15.30 -10.85
N TRP A 152 29.60 -14.13 -10.24
CA TRP A 152 29.64 -12.84 -10.94
C TRP A 152 30.82 -12.71 -11.90
N GLU A 153 31.98 -13.28 -11.56
CA GLU A 153 33.18 -13.34 -12.41
C GLU A 153 33.08 -14.39 -13.54
N ARG A 154 32.00 -15.18 -13.60
CA ARG A 154 31.73 -16.16 -14.67
C ARG A 154 30.30 -16.06 -15.21
N PRO A 155 29.90 -14.93 -15.83
CA PRO A 155 28.61 -14.84 -16.47
C PRO A 155 28.66 -15.56 -17.83
N GLY A 156 28.52 -16.89 -17.86
CA GLY A 156 28.45 -17.64 -19.12
C GLY A 156 28.87 -19.11 -19.14
N GLN A 157 28.61 -19.89 -18.08
CA GLN A 157 28.53 -21.36 -18.19
C GLN A 157 27.06 -21.80 -18.17
#